data_AF-A0A0Q5N423-F1
#
_entry.id   AF-A0A0Q5N423-F1
#
_cell.length_a   1.000
_cell.length_b   1.000
_cell.length_c   1.000
_cell.angle_alpha   90.00
_cell.angle_beta   90.00
_cell.angle_gamma   90.00
#
_symmetry.space_group_name_H-M   'P 1'
#
loop_
_entity.id
_entity.type
_entity.pdbx_description
1 polymer ?
#
loop_
_entity_poly.entity_id
_entity_poly.type
_entity_poly.pdbx_seq_one_letter_code
_entity_poly.pdbx_strand_id
1 'polypeptide(L)'
;MGLIYDDPRLAALTLTRIAAEESEGPNELTGRMHAVLIDLVQRNGPAFLAELIVALARAGFVALDELAKVTGASTGELLDAVELQVLEGLDDGC
;
A
#
# COMPACT_ATOMS: atom_id res chain seq x y z
N MET A 1 11.85 17.72 3.80
CA MET A 1 12.54 16.99 4.89
C MET A 1 11.65 15.83 5.30
N GLY A 2 11.70 14.74 4.54
CA GLY A 2 10.86 13.56 4.80
C GLY A 2 11.42 12.78 5.96
N LEU A 3 10.58 12.48 6.95
CA LEU A 3 10.88 11.49 7.97
C LEU A 3 10.84 10.12 7.30
N ILE A 4 11.96 9.72 6.70
CA ILE A 4 12.14 8.40 6.12
C ILE A 4 12.72 7.55 7.23
N TYR A 5 11.87 6.67 7.74
CA TYR A 5 12.17 5.88 8.93
C TYR A 5 12.84 4.57 8.51
N ASP A 6 13.95 4.21 9.15
CA ASP A 6 14.63 2.91 8.99
C ASP A 6 13.85 1.76 9.67
N ASP A 7 12.57 1.98 10.01
CA ASP A 7 11.64 0.96 10.50
C ASP A 7 10.64 0.60 9.39
N PRO A 8 10.53 -0.68 8.99
CA PRO A 8 9.64 -1.12 7.92
C PRO A 8 8.16 -0.75 8.14
N ARG A 9 7.70 -0.66 9.39
CA ARG A 9 6.30 -0.32 9.72
C ARG A 9 6.04 1.17 9.49
N LEU A 10 7.00 2.01 9.84
CA LEU A 10 6.90 3.45 9.61
C LEU A 10 7.04 3.76 8.11
N ALA A 11 7.93 3.07 7.40
CA ALA A 11 8.02 3.14 5.94
C ALA A 11 6.70 2.71 5.26
N ALA A 12 6.06 1.63 5.74
CA ALA A 12 4.75 1.19 5.26
C ALA A 12 3.68 2.29 5.45
N LEU A 13 3.62 2.92 6.63
CA LEU A 13 2.69 4.04 6.89
C LEU A 13 2.94 5.23 5.97
N THR A 14 4.20 5.57 5.70
CA THR A 14 4.56 6.63 4.75
C THR A 14 4.06 6.31 3.35
N LEU A 15 4.26 5.08 2.87
CA LEU A 15 3.78 4.66 1.55
C LEU A 15 2.25 4.66 1.46
N THR A 16 1.54 4.17 2.48
CA THR A 16 0.07 4.22 2.55
C THR A 16 -0.43 5.66 2.51
N ARG A 17 0.24 6.59 3.21
CA ARG A 17 -0.13 8.01 3.18
C ARG A 17 0.08 8.62 1.79
N ILE A 18 1.18 8.31 1.12
CA ILE A 18 1.42 8.79 -0.24
C ILE A 18 0.33 8.24 -1.18
N ALA A 19 -0.03 6.97 -1.08
CA ALA A 19 -1.09 6.38 -1.89
C ALA A 19 -2.45 7.09 -1.67
N ALA A 20 -2.79 7.45 -0.43
CA ALA A 20 -3.99 8.23 -0.14
C ALA A 20 -3.94 9.64 -0.76
N GLU A 21 -2.80 10.34 -0.62
CA GLU A 21 -2.59 11.66 -1.24
C GLU A 21 -2.66 11.61 -2.78
N GLU A 22 -2.16 10.54 -3.39
CA GLU A 22 -2.20 10.33 -4.84
C GLU A 22 -3.60 9.93 -5.32
N SER A 23 -4.39 9.20 -4.53
CA SER A 23 -5.78 8.85 -4.85
C SER A 23 -6.73 10.05 -4.85
N GLU A 24 -6.42 11.12 -4.11
CA GLU A 24 -7.24 12.34 -4.03
C GLU A 24 -6.85 13.39 -5.09
N GLY A 25 -5.71 13.22 -5.77
CA GLY A 25 -5.18 14.18 -6.74
C GLY A 25 -5.50 13.82 -8.21
N PRO A 26 -5.43 14.80 -9.15
CA PRO A 26 -5.61 14.56 -10.59
C PRO A 26 -4.45 13.78 -11.25
N ASN A 27 -3.46 13.33 -10.48
CA ASN A 27 -2.24 12.74 -10.98
C ASN A 27 -2.20 11.25 -10.59
N GLU A 28 -2.39 10.39 -11.60
CA GLU A 28 -1.98 8.99 -11.53
C GLU A 28 -0.56 8.88 -10.94
N LEU A 29 -0.44 8.23 -9.77
CA LEU A 29 0.78 7.66 -9.21
C LEU A 29 2.07 8.34 -9.68
N THR A 30 2.38 9.54 -9.16
CA THR A 30 3.36 10.48 -9.75
C THR A 30 4.83 10.07 -9.57
N GLY A 31 5.09 8.78 -9.34
CA GLY A 31 6.42 8.24 -9.07
C GLY A 31 6.97 8.58 -7.68
N ARG A 32 6.18 9.24 -6.81
CA ARG A 32 6.63 9.62 -5.46
C ARG A 32 6.84 8.38 -4.59
N MET A 33 5.93 7.40 -4.66
CA MET A 33 6.12 6.10 -4.01
C MET A 33 7.40 5.41 -4.51
N HIS A 34 7.65 5.44 -5.82
CA HIS A 34 8.85 4.84 -6.42
C HIS A 34 10.14 5.51 -5.93
N ALA A 35 10.17 6.84 -5.86
CA ALA A 35 11.32 7.58 -5.34
C ALA A 35 11.60 7.23 -3.86
N VAL A 36 10.56 7.11 -3.04
CA VAL A 36 10.69 6.68 -1.63
C VAL A 36 11.22 5.26 -1.52
N LEU A 37 10.73 4.32 -2.34
CA LEU A 37 11.23 2.94 -2.37
C LEU A 37 12.71 2.87 -2.75
N ILE A 38 13.14 3.64 -3.75
CA ILE A 38 14.56 3.71 -4.15
C ILE A 38 15.43 4.22 -3.00
N ASP A 39 15.02 5.30 -2.33
CA ASP A 39 15.78 5.85 -1.20
C ASP A 39 15.84 4.87 -0.01
N LEU A 40 14.74 4.16 0.29
CA LEU A 40 14.71 3.13 1.33
C LEU A 40 15.69 1.97 1.03
N VAL A 41 15.72 1.48 -0.22
CA VAL A 41 16.63 0.41 -0.65
C VAL A 41 18.08 0.86 -0.62
N GLN A 42 18.37 2.10 -1.06
CA GLN A 42 19.73 2.63 -1.04
C GLN A 42 20.29 2.75 0.38
N ARG A 43 19.43 3.01 1.38
CA ARG A 43 19.85 3.19 2.79
C ARG A 43 19.92 1.90 3.57
N ASN A 44 18.90 1.05 3.44
CA ASN A 44 18.72 -0.13 4.28
C ASN A 44 19.09 -1.45 3.57
N GLY A 45 19.39 -1.37 2.27
CA GLY A 45 19.68 -2.53 1.44
C GLY A 45 18.42 -3.25 0.95
N PRO A 46 18.56 -4.16 -0.03
CA PRO A 46 17.43 -4.85 -0.65
C PRO A 46 16.67 -5.79 0.30
N ALA A 47 17.32 -6.27 1.37
CA ALA A 47 16.66 -7.13 2.37
C ALA A 47 15.52 -6.40 3.10
N PHE A 48 15.61 -5.08 3.23
CA PHE A 48 14.57 -4.25 3.86
C PHE A 48 13.22 -4.35 3.14
N LEU A 49 13.21 -4.59 1.82
CA LEU A 49 11.97 -4.74 1.05
C LEU A 49 11.13 -5.92 1.54
N ALA A 50 11.75 -7.02 1.96
CA ALA A 50 11.01 -8.17 2.47
C ALA A 50 10.23 -7.80 3.74
N GLU A 51 10.87 -7.10 4.68
CA GLU A 51 10.23 -6.65 5.90
C GLU A 51 9.16 -5.57 5.64
N LEU A 52 9.42 -4.67 4.70
CA LEU A 52 8.46 -3.65 4.27
C LEU A 52 7.20 -4.26 3.66
N ILE A 53 7.34 -5.26 2.79
CA ILE A 53 6.21 -5.98 2.18
C ILE A 53 5.38 -6.67 3.26
N VAL A 54 6.04 -7.34 4.22
CA VAL A 54 5.35 -7.96 5.36
C VAL A 54 4.61 -6.92 6.21
N ALA A 55 5.22 -5.75 6.45
CA ALA A 55 4.59 -4.66 7.19
C ALA A 55 3.36 -4.10 6.45
N LEU A 56 3.46 -3.89 5.14
CA LEU A 56 2.34 -3.45 4.29
C LEU A 56 1.19 -4.46 4.30
N ALA A 57 1.48 -5.75 4.12
CA ALA A 57 0.47 -6.81 4.14
C ALA A 57 -0.27 -6.88 5.49
N ARG A 58 0.46 -6.76 6.60
CA ARG A 58 -0.15 -6.72 7.94
C ARG A 58 -1.01 -5.48 8.16
N ALA A 59 -0.54 -4.31 7.72
CA ALA A 59 -1.32 -3.08 7.82
C ALA A 59 -2.61 -3.17 6.99
N GLY A 60 -2.53 -3.71 5.76
CA GLY A 60 -3.69 -3.97 4.91
C GLY A 60 -4.69 -4.93 5.56
N PHE A 61 -4.22 -6.03 6.12
CA PHE A 61 -5.08 -6.98 6.85
C PHE A 61 -5.80 -6.32 8.03
N VAL A 62 -5.10 -5.52 8.86
CA VAL A 62 -5.73 -4.83 9.99
C VAL A 62 -6.81 -3.87 9.52
N ALA A 63 -6.57 -3.10 8.45
CA ALA A 63 -7.57 -2.20 7.89
C ALA A 63 -8.79 -2.97 7.36
N LEU A 64 -8.57 -4.09 6.67
CA LEU A 64 -9.64 -4.96 6.18
C LEU A 64 -10.42 -5.63 7.31
N ASP A 65 -9.76 -6.06 8.38
CA ASP A 65 -10.39 -6.67 9.55
C ASP A 65 -11.29 -5.66 10.29
N GLU A 66 -10.84 -4.41 10.43
CA GLU A 66 -11.68 -3.34 10.97
C GLU A 66 -12.86 -3.03 10.05
N LEU A 67 -12.64 -2.99 8.72
CA LEU A 67 -13.72 -2.77 7.77
C LEU A 67 -14.75 -3.92 7.81
N ALA A 68 -14.30 -5.16 7.87
CA ALA A 68 -15.13 -6.37 8.00
C ALA A 68 -16.04 -6.30 9.23
N LYS A 69 -15.50 -5.87 10.39
CA LYS A 69 -16.29 -5.68 11.62
C LYS A 69 -17.39 -4.63 11.45
N VAL A 70 -17.13 -3.58 10.67
CA VAL A 70 -18.09 -2.47 10.45
C VAL A 70 -19.16 -2.85 9.43
N THR A 71 -18.79 -3.53 8.35
CA THR A 71 -19.70 -3.87 7.25
C THR A 71 -20.46 -5.18 7.48
N GLY A 72 -19.99 -6.03 8.40
CA GLY A 72 -20.52 -7.38 8.60
C GLY A 72 -20.09 -8.38 7.52
N ALA A 73 -19.25 -7.95 6.58
CA ALA A 73 -18.61 -8.84 5.60
C ALA A 73 -17.39 -9.55 6.23
N SER A 74 -16.97 -10.64 5.63
CA SER A 74 -15.68 -11.27 5.94
C SER A 74 -14.53 -10.55 5.24
N THR A 75 -13.32 -10.67 5.79
CA THR A 75 -12.10 -10.17 5.13
C THR A 75 -11.87 -10.83 3.77
N GLY A 76 -12.31 -12.07 3.58
CA GLY A 76 -12.28 -12.77 2.29
C GLY A 76 -13.16 -12.09 1.25
N GLU A 77 -14.43 -11.82 1.57
CA GLU A 77 -15.35 -11.14 0.65
C GLU A 77 -14.86 -9.74 0.24
N LEU A 78 -14.24 -9.01 1.17
CA LEU A 78 -13.63 -7.71 0.87
C LEU A 78 -12.42 -7.84 -0.05
N LEU A 79 -11.60 -8.89 0.10
CA LEU A 79 -10.49 -9.18 -0.80
C LEU A 79 -10.97 -9.57 -2.19
N ASP A 80 -11.98 -10.43 -2.29
CA ASP A 80 -12.58 -10.83 -3.56
C ASP A 80 -13.12 -9.61 -4.33
N ALA A 81 -13.75 -8.67 -3.63
CA ALA A 81 -14.25 -7.42 -4.23
C ALA A 81 -13.12 -6.50 -4.74
N VAL A 82 -11.97 -6.48 -4.05
CA VAL A 82 -10.79 -5.73 -4.52
C VAL A 82 -10.14 -6.43 -5.71
N GLU A 83 -10.03 -7.76 -5.68
CA GLU A 83 -9.51 -8.57 -6.79
C GLU A 83 -10.33 -8.34 -8.06
N LEU A 84 -11.67 -8.35 -7.94
CA LEU A 84 -12.55 -8.10 -9.08
C LEU A 84 -12.32 -6.71 -9.69
N GLN A 85 -12.22 -5.66 -8.87
CA GLN A 85 -11.94 -4.30 -9.36
C GLN A 85 -10.61 -4.20 -10.09
N VAL A 86 -9.57 -4.90 -9.59
CA VAL A 86 -8.26 -4.94 -10.24
C VAL A 86 -8.35 -5.64 -11.58
N LEU A 87 -9.09 -6.75 -11.67
CA LEU A 87 -9.28 -7.48 -12.93
C LEU A 87 -10.07 -6.66 -13.95
N GLU A 88 -11.14 -5.99 -13.53
CA GLU A 88 -11.95 -5.11 -14.41
C GLU A 88 -11.12 -3.92 -14.94
N GLY A 89 -10.32 -3.27 -14.10
CA GLY A 89 -9.44 -2.18 -14.52
C GLY A 89 -8.32 -2.59 -15.48
N LEU A 90 -7.97 -3.89 -15.54
CA LEU A 90 -7.04 -4.43 -16.53
C LEU A 90 -7.71 -4.75 -17.87
N ASP A 91 -9.00 -5.12 -17.85
CA ASP A 91 -9.79 -5.45 -19.04
C ASP A 91 -10.22 -4.20 -19.82
N ASP A 92 -10.50 -3.09 -19.10
CA ASP A 92 -10.77 -1.77 -19.70
C ASP A 92 -9.55 -1.11 -20.39
N GLY A 93 -8.38 -1.74 -20.31
CA GLY A 93 -7.10 -1.27 -20.86
C GLY A 93 -6.65 -1.89 -22.19
N CYS A 94 -7.49 -2.70 -22.86
CA CYS A 94 -7.23 -3.27 -24.20
C CYS A 94 -8.10 -2.65 -25.29
#